data_AF-A0A9E4BYU9-F1
#
_entry.id   AF-A0A9E4BYU9-F1
#
_cell.length_a   1.000
_cell.length_b   1.000
_cell.length_c   1.000
_cell.angle_alpha   90.00
_cell.angle_beta   90.00
_cell.angle_gamma   90.00
#
_symmetry.space_group_name_H-M   'P 1'
#
loop_
_entity.id
_entity.type
_entity.pdbx_description
1 polymer ?
#
loop_
_entity_poly.entity_id
_entity_poly.type
_entity_poly.pdbx_seq_one_letter_code
_entity_poly.pdbx_strand_id
1 'polypeptide(L)'
;MAANSMTKIEATEVVAPPAWALMERNLIALMEESGRLFARQYFERGGGTLLAEDVDDLYEQVYNFGLFYAIGAADDLLDLHFRNWNAVTRISDESIDHRTRDNDHKKVFRPSIHNEFWNLEQAMEWHHLGEGNMAFYDFGVADPTVSENMRRARSFAAMFIGEDPQAPNWDPEYRILRSPFHSSQGPKLHADAEYANTMLLAGRGLGGQANYYGVRASLYPIVKNLETRWFENPARRKQIVDLFDRLVLQCDTPNSLAATALVTNAYLYTGDNKYKQWVLDYTEAWMERTEKNGGICPDNVDAKGVIGGGREGVWWGGQYGWNHYQGYNIMFHRMRPTAHRRQRVPRLFALANQAASR
;
A
#
# COMPACT_ATOMS: atom_id res chain seq x y z
N MET A 1 -16.83 -19.08 -31.50
CA MET A 1 -15.84 -18.25 -30.78
C MET A 1 -14.63 -18.11 -31.70
N ALA A 2 -14.18 -16.87 -31.97
CA ALA A 2 -12.97 -16.68 -32.75
C ALA A 2 -11.76 -17.01 -31.86
N ALA A 3 -10.94 -17.98 -32.26
CA ALA A 3 -9.67 -18.20 -31.58
C ALA A 3 -8.79 -16.97 -31.80
N ASN A 4 -8.41 -16.28 -30.72
CA ASN A 4 -7.40 -15.22 -30.81
C ASN A 4 -6.07 -15.86 -31.24
N SER A 5 -5.70 -15.73 -32.51
CA SER A 5 -4.38 -16.12 -32.99
C SER A 5 -3.34 -15.27 -32.25
N MET A 6 -2.58 -15.88 -31.33
CA MET A 6 -1.52 -15.16 -30.63
C MET A 6 -0.51 -14.63 -31.65
N THR A 7 -0.04 -13.40 -31.42
CA THR A 7 0.97 -12.79 -32.28
C THR A 7 2.25 -13.63 -32.25
N LYS A 8 2.52 -14.35 -33.33
CA LYS A 8 3.75 -15.12 -33.49
C LYS A 8 4.89 -14.15 -33.82
N ILE A 9 5.91 -14.15 -32.97
CA ILE A 9 7.22 -13.57 -33.29
C ILE A 9 8.12 -14.74 -33.72
N GLU A 10 8.78 -14.61 -34.86
CA GLU A 10 9.64 -15.64 -35.44
C GLU A 10 11.01 -15.02 -35.72
N ALA A 11 12.06 -15.58 -35.12
CA ALA A 11 13.43 -15.13 -35.32
C ALA A 11 13.93 -15.65 -36.68
N THR A 12 14.34 -14.73 -37.57
CA THR A 12 14.77 -15.06 -38.93
C THR A 12 16.29 -15.17 -39.08
N GLU A 13 17.06 -14.64 -38.13
CA GLU A 13 18.52 -14.55 -38.18
C GLU A 13 19.13 -14.85 -36.80
N VAL A 14 20.32 -15.45 -36.79
CA VAL A 14 21.13 -15.66 -35.58
C VAL A 14 22.36 -14.76 -35.68
N VAL A 15 22.52 -13.86 -34.72
CA VAL A 15 23.64 -12.91 -34.65
C VAL A 15 24.38 -13.07 -33.32
N ALA A 16 25.66 -12.68 -33.28
CA ALA A 16 26.40 -12.61 -32.03
C ALA A 16 25.74 -11.57 -31.08
N PRO A 17 25.63 -11.85 -29.77
CA PRO A 17 25.00 -10.93 -28.84
C PRO A 17 25.79 -9.61 -28.77
N PRO A 18 25.12 -8.44 -28.81
CA PRO A 18 25.78 -7.16 -28.68
C PRO A 18 26.40 -7.00 -27.27
N ALA A 19 27.45 -6.20 -27.16
CA ALA A 19 28.21 -6.05 -25.92
C ALA A 19 27.34 -5.64 -24.71
N TRP A 20 26.27 -4.85 -24.92
CA TRP A 20 25.35 -4.46 -23.85
C TRP A 20 24.59 -5.65 -23.25
N ALA A 21 24.18 -6.63 -24.07
CA ALA A 21 23.45 -7.81 -23.60
C ALA A 21 24.36 -8.74 -22.78
N LEU A 22 25.65 -8.82 -23.15
CA LEU A 22 26.66 -9.53 -22.35
C LEU A 22 26.90 -8.83 -21.00
N MET A 23 26.98 -7.50 -20.98
CA MET A 23 27.11 -6.72 -19.74
C MET A 23 25.88 -6.86 -18.84
N GLU A 24 24.67 -6.84 -19.41
CA GLU A 24 23.42 -7.07 -18.68
C GLU A 24 23.36 -8.47 -18.06
N ARG A 25 23.72 -9.53 -18.81
CA ARG A 25 23.80 -10.89 -18.25
C ARG A 25 24.84 -11.04 -17.15
N ASN A 26 25.99 -10.38 -17.26
CA ASN A 26 27.02 -10.37 -16.22
C ASN A 26 26.54 -9.62 -14.96
N LEU A 27 25.80 -8.51 -15.12
CA LEU A 27 25.20 -7.78 -14.02
C LEU A 27 24.14 -8.64 -13.30
N ILE A 28 23.26 -9.32 -14.05
CA ILE A 28 22.27 -10.25 -13.49
C ILE A 28 22.98 -11.34 -12.68
N ALA A 29 23.99 -12.01 -13.23
CA ALA A 29 24.73 -13.06 -12.50
C ALA A 29 25.34 -12.56 -11.17
N LEU A 30 25.94 -11.37 -11.16
CA LEU A 30 26.49 -10.74 -9.94
C LEU A 30 25.40 -10.37 -8.93
N MET A 31 24.24 -9.89 -9.41
CA MET A 31 23.08 -9.58 -8.56
C MET A 31 22.46 -10.85 -7.97
N GLU A 32 22.43 -11.97 -8.70
CA GLU A 32 21.97 -13.26 -8.16
C GLU A 32 22.89 -13.76 -7.02
N GLU A 33 24.22 -13.71 -7.20
CA GLU A 33 25.18 -14.03 -6.13
C GLU A 33 24.96 -13.16 -4.89
N SER A 34 24.70 -11.87 -5.10
CA SER A 34 24.43 -10.89 -4.05
C SER A 34 23.11 -11.19 -3.31
N GLY A 35 22.03 -11.49 -4.04
CA GLY A 35 20.73 -11.87 -3.47
C GLY A 35 20.80 -13.16 -2.64
N ARG A 36 21.54 -14.17 -3.12
CA ARG A 36 21.82 -15.41 -2.37
C ARG A 36 22.67 -15.15 -1.11
N LEU A 37 23.64 -14.24 -1.16
CA LEU A 37 24.45 -13.85 0.00
C LEU A 37 23.61 -13.12 1.06
N PHE A 38 22.84 -12.12 0.62
CA PHE A 38 21.90 -11.38 1.44
C PHE A 38 20.89 -12.32 2.14
N ALA A 39 20.27 -13.22 1.37
CA ALA A 39 19.33 -14.20 1.91
C ALA A 39 19.94 -15.14 2.97
N ARG A 40 21.23 -15.51 2.83
CA ARG A 40 21.95 -16.32 3.83
C ARG A 40 22.35 -15.55 5.08
N GLN A 41 22.58 -14.25 4.97
CA GLN A 41 23.06 -13.41 6.07
C GLN A 41 21.93 -12.88 6.96
N TYR A 42 20.80 -12.50 6.35
CA TYR A 42 19.73 -11.77 7.04
C TYR A 42 18.45 -12.58 7.28
N PHE A 43 18.39 -13.86 6.89
CA PHE A 43 17.20 -14.69 7.10
C PHE A 43 17.55 -16.07 7.65
N GLU A 44 16.67 -16.61 8.48
CA GLU A 44 16.74 -17.99 8.92
C GLU A 44 16.35 -18.96 7.76
N ARG A 45 16.59 -20.26 7.96
CA ARG A 45 16.22 -21.29 6.96
C ARG A 45 14.73 -21.29 6.60
N GLY A 46 13.85 -21.00 7.56
CA GLY A 46 12.41 -20.85 7.37
C GLY A 46 11.95 -19.55 6.70
N GLY A 47 12.89 -18.68 6.28
CA GLY A 47 12.61 -17.42 5.58
C GLY A 47 12.33 -16.22 6.49
N GLY A 48 12.19 -16.40 7.80
CA GLY A 48 12.01 -15.28 8.74
C GLY A 48 13.28 -14.42 8.81
N THR A 49 13.13 -13.11 8.65
CA THR A 49 14.24 -12.16 8.76
C THR A 49 14.87 -12.20 10.16
N LEU A 50 16.17 -11.92 10.24
CA LEU A 50 16.95 -11.77 11.48
C LEU A 50 17.05 -10.30 11.92
N LEU A 51 16.60 -9.39 11.06
CA LEU A 51 16.40 -7.97 11.37
C LEU A 51 14.97 -7.77 11.91
N ALA A 52 14.73 -6.60 12.51
CA ALA A 52 13.57 -6.35 13.33
C ALA A 52 13.20 -4.86 13.37
N GLU A 53 12.19 -4.49 12.59
CA GLU A 53 11.64 -3.14 12.43
C GLU A 53 10.12 -3.27 12.16
N ASP A 54 9.47 -2.25 11.59
CA ASP A 54 8.05 -2.28 11.28
C ASP A 54 7.74 -3.24 10.08
N VAL A 55 6.50 -3.74 9.99
CA VAL A 55 6.16 -4.92 9.16
C VAL A 55 6.31 -4.70 7.65
N ASP A 56 6.16 -3.45 7.22
CA ASP A 56 6.47 -2.92 5.89
C ASP A 56 7.95 -3.05 5.55
N ASP A 57 8.87 -2.59 6.41
CA ASP A 57 10.33 -2.78 6.26
C ASP A 57 10.70 -4.28 6.15
N LEU A 58 9.93 -5.17 6.79
CA LEU A 58 10.17 -6.61 6.73
C LEU A 58 9.86 -7.18 5.34
N TYR A 59 8.77 -6.74 4.70
CA TYR A 59 8.43 -7.11 3.33
C TYR A 59 9.34 -6.43 2.30
N GLU A 60 9.77 -5.18 2.54
CA GLU A 60 10.66 -4.43 1.65
C GLU A 60 11.97 -5.17 1.36
N GLN A 61 12.52 -5.92 2.32
CA GLN A 61 13.81 -6.62 2.16
C GLN A 61 13.90 -7.55 0.93
N VAL A 62 12.78 -7.96 0.33
CA VAL A 62 12.74 -8.79 -0.89
C VAL A 62 11.91 -8.18 -2.04
N TYR A 63 11.58 -6.88 -1.99
CA TYR A 63 10.52 -6.26 -2.80
C TYR A 63 10.64 -6.44 -4.32
N ASN A 64 11.86 -6.60 -4.85
CA ASN A 64 12.16 -6.66 -6.28
C ASN A 64 12.60 -8.05 -6.76
N PHE A 65 12.59 -9.08 -5.91
CA PHE A 65 13.08 -10.41 -6.29
C PHE A 65 12.20 -11.06 -7.37
N GLY A 66 10.90 -10.78 -7.35
CA GLY A 66 9.96 -11.27 -8.37
C GLY A 66 10.15 -10.59 -9.72
N LEU A 67 10.27 -9.26 -9.77
CA LEU A 67 10.67 -8.54 -10.98
C LEU A 67 12.04 -8.97 -11.49
N PHE A 68 13.01 -9.22 -10.59
CA PHE A 68 14.35 -9.65 -10.96
C PHE A 68 14.34 -11.04 -11.64
N TYR A 69 13.57 -11.99 -11.12
CA TYR A 69 13.27 -13.24 -11.82
C TYR A 69 12.58 -13.00 -13.17
N ALA A 70 11.56 -12.15 -13.24
CA ALA A 70 10.81 -11.87 -14.47
C ALA A 70 11.65 -11.24 -15.60
N ILE A 71 12.77 -10.57 -15.27
CA ILE A 71 13.76 -10.08 -16.26
C ILE A 71 14.91 -11.06 -16.52
N GLY A 72 14.84 -12.28 -15.98
CA GLY A 72 15.72 -13.40 -16.31
C GLY A 72 16.79 -13.76 -15.27
N ALA A 73 16.60 -13.42 -13.99
CA ALA A 73 17.38 -14.05 -12.92
C ALA A 73 16.97 -15.53 -12.73
N ALA A 74 17.87 -16.33 -12.17
CA ALA A 74 17.62 -17.75 -11.90
C ALA A 74 16.41 -18.01 -10.96
N ASP A 75 15.77 -19.17 -11.16
CA ASP A 75 14.55 -19.63 -10.47
C ASP A 75 14.64 -19.56 -8.93
N ASP A 76 15.83 -19.81 -8.36
CA ASP A 76 16.02 -19.81 -6.90
C ASP A 76 15.84 -18.42 -6.27
N LEU A 77 15.92 -17.34 -7.05
CA LEU A 77 15.59 -15.99 -6.57
C LEU A 77 14.07 -15.82 -6.35
N LEU A 78 13.23 -16.49 -7.15
CA LEU A 78 11.78 -16.52 -6.94
C LEU A 78 11.41 -17.39 -5.74
N ASP A 79 12.07 -18.54 -5.57
CA ASP A 79 11.92 -19.38 -4.37
C ASP A 79 12.30 -18.61 -3.09
N LEU A 80 13.40 -17.84 -3.13
CA LEU A 80 13.81 -16.95 -2.05
C LEU A 80 12.74 -15.89 -1.75
N HIS A 81 12.13 -15.30 -2.79
CA HIS A 81 11.05 -14.32 -2.63
C HIS A 81 9.84 -14.94 -1.93
N PHE A 82 9.30 -16.06 -2.45
CA PHE A 82 8.15 -16.74 -1.84
C PHE A 82 8.46 -17.17 -0.40
N ARG A 83 9.62 -17.78 -0.15
CA ARG A 83 10.00 -18.26 1.18
C ARG A 83 10.09 -17.13 2.21
N ASN A 84 10.70 -16.00 1.83
CA ASN A 84 10.91 -14.88 2.74
C ASN A 84 9.62 -14.07 2.94
N TRP A 85 8.89 -13.73 1.87
CA TRP A 85 7.62 -12.99 1.98
C TRP A 85 6.59 -13.74 2.82
N ASN A 86 6.38 -15.04 2.54
CA ASN A 86 5.48 -15.89 3.34
C ASN A 86 5.91 -16.00 4.81
N ALA A 87 7.21 -15.87 5.08
CA ALA A 87 7.72 -15.89 6.43
C ALA A 87 7.48 -14.56 7.16
N VAL A 88 7.58 -13.40 6.48
CA VAL A 88 7.20 -12.10 7.06
C VAL A 88 5.74 -12.10 7.49
N THR A 89 4.84 -12.57 6.62
CA THR A 89 3.41 -12.72 6.94
C THR A 89 3.21 -13.60 8.17
N ARG A 90 3.88 -14.76 8.22
CA ARG A 90 3.79 -15.71 9.33
C ARG A 90 4.34 -15.16 10.64
N ILE A 91 5.56 -14.58 10.64
CA ILE A 91 6.20 -14.13 11.89
C ILE A 91 5.53 -12.89 12.52
N SER A 92 4.69 -12.21 11.74
CA SER A 92 3.98 -10.99 12.15
C SER A 92 2.49 -11.25 12.45
N ASP A 93 2.01 -12.49 12.25
CA ASP A 93 0.62 -12.88 12.46
C ASP A 93 0.24 -12.84 13.96
N GLU A 94 -0.85 -12.17 14.28
CA GLU A 94 -1.26 -11.93 15.67
C GLU A 94 -1.70 -13.18 16.44
N SER A 95 -1.95 -14.30 15.75
CA SER A 95 -2.24 -15.59 16.40
C SER A 95 -0.98 -16.33 16.87
N ILE A 96 0.23 -15.83 16.55
CA ILE A 96 1.49 -16.53 16.82
C ILE A 96 2.50 -15.65 17.58
N ASP A 97 2.85 -16.09 18.79
CA ASP A 97 3.88 -15.44 19.61
C ASP A 97 5.29 -15.84 19.16
N HIS A 98 5.82 -15.08 18.20
CA HIS A 98 7.15 -15.33 17.63
C HIS A 98 8.27 -14.65 18.43
N ARG A 99 9.33 -15.43 18.70
CA ARG A 99 10.60 -14.96 19.29
C ARG A 99 10.45 -14.23 20.64
N THR A 100 9.58 -14.75 21.50
CA THR A 100 9.34 -14.31 22.90
C THR A 100 10.55 -13.79 23.68
N ARG A 101 11.71 -14.47 23.59
CA ARG A 101 12.95 -14.06 24.28
C ARG A 101 13.48 -12.69 23.82
N ASP A 102 13.26 -12.37 22.56
CA ASP A 102 13.76 -11.16 21.90
C ASP A 102 12.61 -10.13 21.69
N ASN A 103 11.41 -10.43 22.22
CA ASN A 103 10.18 -9.63 22.16
C ASN A 103 10.00 -8.75 23.42
N ASP A 104 11.08 -8.16 23.93
CA ASP A 104 11.03 -7.26 25.11
C ASP A 104 10.41 -5.90 24.73
N HIS A 105 9.08 -5.94 24.66
CA HIS A 105 8.08 -4.89 24.59
C HIS A 105 8.33 -3.66 23.68
N LYS A 106 7.45 -3.59 22.65
CA LYS A 106 7.12 -2.45 21.79
C LYS A 106 8.09 -2.11 20.63
N LYS A 107 8.85 -3.06 20.07
CA LYS A 107 9.52 -2.84 18.76
C LYS A 107 9.58 -4.08 17.86
N VAL A 108 10.42 -5.03 18.26
CA VAL A 108 11.26 -5.86 17.37
C VAL A 108 10.47 -6.89 16.55
N PHE A 109 9.48 -7.55 17.13
CA PHE A 109 8.55 -8.45 16.42
C PHE A 109 7.13 -8.25 16.98
N ARG A 110 6.46 -7.17 16.55
CA ARG A 110 5.08 -6.88 16.98
C ARG A 110 4.05 -7.65 16.14
N PRO A 111 3.03 -8.27 16.76
CA PRO A 111 1.79 -8.65 16.09
C PRO A 111 1.22 -7.51 15.25
N SER A 112 1.26 -7.67 13.92
CA SER A 112 0.92 -6.62 12.95
C SER A 112 0.06 -7.13 11.79
N ILE A 113 -0.12 -8.45 11.66
CA ILE A 113 -0.87 -9.10 10.58
C ILE A 113 -2.05 -9.88 11.16
N HIS A 114 -3.21 -9.75 10.50
CA HIS A 114 -4.43 -10.52 10.71
C HIS A 114 -4.96 -10.95 9.33
N ASN A 115 -5.32 -12.22 9.13
CA ASN A 115 -5.83 -12.73 7.85
C ASN A 115 -4.89 -12.41 6.66
N GLU A 116 -3.58 -12.64 6.84
CA GLU A 116 -2.48 -12.38 5.89
C GLU A 116 -2.28 -10.90 5.46
N PHE A 117 -2.99 -9.94 6.06
CA PHE A 117 -2.86 -8.49 5.79
C PHE A 117 -2.75 -7.70 7.10
N TRP A 118 -2.49 -6.39 7.06
CA TRP A 118 -2.29 -5.55 8.26
C TRP A 118 -3.50 -5.60 9.22
N ASN A 119 -3.25 -5.72 10.52
CA ASN A 119 -4.28 -5.69 11.58
C ASN A 119 -4.66 -4.25 12.00
N LEU A 120 -5.70 -4.09 12.81
CA LEU A 120 -6.26 -2.77 13.17
C LEU A 120 -5.35 -1.95 14.10
N GLU A 121 -4.57 -2.62 14.95
CA GLU A 121 -3.63 -1.97 15.86
C GLU A 121 -2.51 -1.29 15.06
N GLN A 122 -1.95 -2.01 14.08
CA GLN A 122 -0.93 -1.54 13.14
C GLN A 122 -1.54 -1.11 11.78
N ALA A 123 -2.80 -0.66 11.77
CA ALA A 123 -3.47 -0.19 10.56
C ALA A 123 -2.71 0.97 9.93
N MET A 124 -2.38 0.82 8.65
CA MET A 124 -1.39 1.65 7.97
C MET A 124 -2.00 2.36 6.76
N GLU A 125 -1.41 3.47 6.35
CA GLU A 125 -1.84 4.21 5.17
C GLU A 125 -1.12 3.74 3.90
N TRP A 126 -1.55 4.19 2.72
CA TRP A 126 -1.08 3.56 1.48
C TRP A 126 0.38 3.83 1.10
N HIS A 127 1.10 4.77 1.75
CA HIS A 127 2.54 4.90 1.55
C HIS A 127 3.25 3.62 1.96
N HIS A 128 3.10 3.26 3.24
CA HIS A 128 3.78 2.14 3.88
C HIS A 128 3.13 0.79 3.53
N LEU A 129 1.79 0.73 3.35
CA LEU A 129 1.18 -0.47 2.75
C LEU A 129 1.74 -0.74 1.35
N GLY A 130 2.01 0.31 0.56
CA GLY A 130 2.49 0.19 -0.81
C GLY A 130 3.90 -0.41 -0.92
N GLU A 131 4.73 -0.17 0.09
CA GLU A 131 6.13 -0.63 0.18
C GLU A 131 6.18 -2.16 0.29
N GLY A 132 5.48 -2.74 1.28
CA GLY A 132 5.35 -4.19 1.39
C GLY A 132 4.53 -4.85 0.26
N ASN A 133 3.53 -4.16 -0.30
CA ASN A 133 2.70 -4.71 -1.38
C ASN A 133 3.39 -4.75 -2.75
N MET A 134 4.48 -4.00 -2.99
CA MET A 134 5.24 -4.10 -4.24
C MET A 134 5.75 -5.53 -4.48
N ALA A 135 6.31 -6.15 -3.43
CA ALA A 135 6.72 -7.55 -3.41
C ALA A 135 5.59 -8.49 -3.87
N PHE A 136 4.38 -8.26 -3.36
CA PHE A 136 3.21 -9.08 -3.66
C PHE A 136 2.69 -8.94 -5.10
N TYR A 137 2.81 -7.75 -5.72
CA TYR A 137 2.38 -7.53 -7.10
C TYR A 137 3.29 -8.23 -8.11
N ASP A 138 4.59 -8.29 -7.82
CA ASP A 138 5.58 -8.95 -8.68
C ASP A 138 5.33 -10.47 -8.82
N PHE A 139 4.65 -11.12 -7.86
CA PHE A 139 4.30 -12.54 -7.97
C PHE A 139 3.48 -12.86 -9.22
N GLY A 140 2.54 -12.00 -9.61
CA GLY A 140 1.71 -12.22 -10.81
C GLY A 140 2.46 -11.99 -12.12
N VAL A 141 3.56 -11.23 -12.06
CA VAL A 141 4.47 -10.98 -13.20
C VAL A 141 5.48 -12.12 -13.33
N ALA A 142 5.99 -12.63 -12.21
CA ALA A 142 6.94 -13.73 -12.13
C ALA A 142 6.29 -15.09 -12.43
N ASP A 143 5.30 -15.50 -11.63
CA ASP A 143 4.59 -16.75 -11.79
C ASP A 143 3.10 -16.62 -11.44
N PRO A 144 2.22 -16.43 -12.45
CA PRO A 144 0.78 -16.35 -12.25
C PRO A 144 0.13 -17.69 -11.89
N THR A 145 0.87 -18.82 -11.91
CA THR A 145 0.31 -20.16 -11.67
C THR A 145 0.18 -20.53 -10.19
N VAL A 146 0.82 -19.76 -9.28
CA VAL A 146 0.75 -19.99 -7.83
C VAL A 146 -0.64 -19.70 -7.28
N SER A 147 -1.38 -20.76 -6.94
CA SER A 147 -2.79 -20.72 -6.54
C SER A 147 -3.06 -19.85 -5.30
N GLU A 148 -2.12 -19.84 -4.37
CA GLU A 148 -2.14 -19.11 -3.12
C GLU A 148 -2.08 -17.60 -3.35
N ASN A 149 -1.36 -17.14 -4.38
CA ASN A 149 -1.26 -15.73 -4.73
C ASN A 149 -2.53 -15.25 -5.46
N MET A 150 -3.15 -16.09 -6.30
CA MET A 150 -4.50 -15.82 -6.82
C MET A 150 -5.52 -15.72 -5.67
N ARG A 151 -5.48 -16.62 -4.69
CA ARG A 151 -6.35 -16.57 -3.49
C ARG A 151 -6.15 -15.25 -2.74
N ARG A 152 -4.91 -14.89 -2.41
CA ARG A 152 -4.55 -13.62 -1.75
C ARG A 152 -5.04 -12.41 -2.53
N ALA A 153 -4.85 -12.38 -3.84
CA ALA A 153 -5.27 -11.25 -4.66
C ALA A 153 -6.79 -11.04 -4.57
N ARG A 154 -7.59 -12.12 -4.57
CA ARG A 154 -9.04 -12.05 -4.33
C ARG A 154 -9.37 -11.61 -2.91
N SER A 155 -8.78 -12.24 -1.89
CA SER A 155 -9.04 -11.93 -0.47
C SER A 155 -8.67 -10.50 -0.11
N PHE A 156 -7.49 -10.03 -0.50
CA PHE A 156 -7.07 -8.65 -0.24
C PHE A 156 -7.93 -7.65 -1.01
N ALA A 157 -8.32 -7.92 -2.27
CA ALA A 157 -9.24 -7.05 -2.97
C ALA A 157 -10.63 -6.98 -2.31
N ALA A 158 -11.15 -8.09 -1.77
CA ALA A 158 -12.43 -8.13 -1.06
C ALA A 158 -12.51 -7.12 0.11
N MET A 159 -11.38 -6.94 0.83
CA MET A 159 -11.22 -5.96 1.92
C MET A 159 -11.37 -4.50 1.47
N PHE A 160 -11.22 -4.20 0.16
CA PHE A 160 -11.26 -2.84 -0.39
C PHE A 160 -12.39 -2.59 -1.38
N ILE A 161 -13.11 -3.63 -1.82
CA ILE A 161 -14.27 -3.48 -2.71
C ILE A 161 -15.63 -3.69 -2.01
N GLY A 162 -15.62 -3.94 -0.69
CA GLY A 162 -16.84 -4.13 0.12
C GLY A 162 -17.41 -5.56 0.07
N GLU A 163 -16.59 -6.55 -0.31
CA GLU A 163 -16.99 -7.97 -0.32
C GLU A 163 -16.58 -8.72 0.96
N ASP A 164 -15.62 -8.19 1.73
CA ASP A 164 -15.25 -8.72 3.04
C ASP A 164 -16.04 -8.00 4.16
N PRO A 165 -16.98 -8.67 4.86
CA PRO A 165 -17.74 -8.06 5.94
C PRO A 165 -16.92 -7.83 7.21
N GLN A 166 -15.75 -8.46 7.36
CA GLN A 166 -14.81 -8.21 8.46
C GLN A 166 -13.92 -6.99 8.19
N ALA A 167 -13.75 -6.61 6.93
CA ALA A 167 -12.94 -5.47 6.50
C ALA A 167 -13.77 -4.39 5.76
N PRO A 168 -14.72 -3.68 6.42
CA PRO A 168 -15.57 -2.67 5.79
C PRO A 168 -14.83 -1.34 5.52
N ASN A 169 -13.71 -1.39 4.79
CA ASN A 169 -12.90 -0.22 4.43
C ASN A 169 -13.58 0.67 3.38
N TRP A 170 -14.40 0.11 2.51
CA TRP A 170 -15.04 0.80 1.38
C TRP A 170 -16.46 1.25 1.70
N ASP A 171 -16.80 2.46 1.28
CA ASP A 171 -18.16 2.98 1.23
C ASP A 171 -18.62 3.10 -0.24
N PRO A 172 -19.60 2.28 -0.68
CA PRO A 172 -20.08 2.31 -2.06
C PRO A 172 -21.06 3.44 -2.36
N GLU A 173 -21.69 4.08 -1.35
CA GLU A 173 -22.59 5.22 -1.56
C GLU A 173 -21.78 6.45 -1.96
N TYR A 174 -20.69 6.72 -1.22
CA TYR A 174 -19.84 7.89 -1.46
C TYR A 174 -18.63 7.59 -2.35
N ARG A 175 -18.35 6.33 -2.71
CA ARG A 175 -17.14 5.91 -3.45
C ARG A 175 -15.87 6.44 -2.78
N ILE A 176 -15.68 6.05 -1.51
CA ILE A 176 -14.52 6.41 -0.67
C ILE A 176 -14.00 5.22 0.12
N LEU A 177 -12.70 5.23 0.43
CA LEU A 177 -12.17 4.48 1.55
C LEU A 177 -12.36 5.29 2.84
N ARG A 178 -12.89 4.65 3.88
CA ARG A 178 -13.50 5.33 5.05
C ARG A 178 -12.51 5.94 6.05
N SER A 179 -11.22 5.67 5.87
CA SER A 179 -10.07 6.20 6.60
C SER A 179 -8.87 6.17 5.66
N PRO A 180 -7.85 7.05 5.81
CA PRO A 180 -6.57 6.86 5.14
C PRO A 180 -5.76 5.68 5.72
N PHE A 181 -6.16 5.10 6.86
CA PHE A 181 -5.49 3.97 7.50
C PHE A 181 -6.37 2.71 7.45
N HIS A 182 -5.83 1.63 6.88
CA HIS A 182 -6.59 0.44 6.50
C HIS A 182 -6.08 -0.82 7.21
N SER A 183 -6.97 -1.80 7.38
CA SER A 183 -6.64 -3.13 7.89
C SER A 183 -7.59 -4.21 7.34
N SER A 184 -7.25 -5.48 7.56
CA SER A 184 -8.15 -6.64 7.35
C SER A 184 -9.28 -6.74 8.38
N GLN A 185 -9.31 -5.83 9.36
CA GLN A 185 -10.38 -5.67 10.35
C GLN A 185 -11.15 -4.35 10.12
N GLY A 186 -10.92 -3.70 8.97
CA GLY A 186 -11.60 -2.47 8.56
C GLY A 186 -10.78 -1.19 8.79
N PRO A 187 -11.42 -0.02 8.64
CA PRO A 187 -10.75 1.28 8.67
C PRO A 187 -10.42 1.70 10.11
N LYS A 188 -9.25 2.30 10.33
CA LYS A 188 -8.94 2.91 11.64
C LYS A 188 -9.69 4.25 11.76
N LEU A 189 -10.80 4.25 12.49
CA LEU A 189 -11.69 5.42 12.67
C LEU A 189 -11.45 6.21 13.97
N HIS A 190 -10.65 5.65 14.88
CA HIS A 190 -10.39 6.17 16.22
C HIS A 190 -8.89 6.15 16.57
N ALA A 191 -8.42 7.22 17.20
CA ALA A 191 -7.08 7.36 17.74
C ALA A 191 -7.08 7.39 19.27
N ASP A 192 -5.93 7.05 19.86
CA ASP A 192 -5.58 7.51 21.20
C ASP A 192 -4.76 8.82 21.12
N ALA A 193 -4.34 9.33 22.28
CA ALA A 193 -3.55 10.55 22.31
C ALA A 193 -2.12 10.36 21.76
N GLU A 194 -1.52 9.17 21.89
CA GLU A 194 -0.18 8.85 21.38
C GLU A 194 -0.14 8.90 19.85
N TYR A 195 -1.12 8.26 19.21
CA TYR A 195 -1.26 8.21 17.76
C TYR A 195 -1.57 9.58 17.16
N ALA A 196 -2.53 10.32 17.74
CA ALA A 196 -2.83 11.68 17.31
C ALA A 196 -1.60 12.60 17.47
N ASN A 197 -0.84 12.48 18.57
CA ASN A 197 0.39 13.26 18.78
C ASN A 197 1.47 12.93 17.73
N THR A 198 1.62 11.66 17.41
CA THR A 198 2.58 11.16 16.41
C THR A 198 2.29 11.75 15.03
N MET A 199 1.03 11.76 14.60
CA MET A 199 0.65 12.29 13.28
C MET A 199 0.64 13.83 13.22
N LEU A 200 0.21 14.51 14.30
CA LEU A 200 0.09 15.97 14.32
C LEU A 200 1.41 16.70 14.59
N LEU A 201 2.30 16.15 15.43
CA LEU A 201 3.53 16.84 15.87
C LEU A 201 4.82 16.05 15.59
N ALA A 202 4.74 14.89 14.92
CA ALA A 202 5.87 14.02 14.56
C ALA A 202 6.78 13.61 15.74
N GLY A 203 6.25 13.63 16.98
CA GLY A 203 6.94 13.09 18.15
C GLY A 203 6.87 11.57 18.16
N ARG A 204 7.97 10.90 18.55
CA ARG A 204 8.01 9.43 18.71
C ARG A 204 7.09 8.88 19.83
N GLY A 205 6.43 9.77 20.57
CA GLY A 205 5.46 9.49 21.64
C GLY A 205 5.06 10.76 22.38
N LEU A 206 4.11 10.67 23.32
CA LEU A 206 3.67 11.81 24.13
C LEU A 206 4.84 12.42 24.94
N GLY A 207 5.05 13.73 24.79
CA GLY A 207 6.15 14.45 25.42
C GLY A 207 7.53 14.27 24.77
N GLY A 208 7.62 13.50 23.67
CA GLY A 208 8.81 13.45 22.83
C GLY A 208 9.11 14.78 22.14
N GLN A 209 10.35 14.96 21.67
CA GLN A 209 10.71 16.12 20.85
C GLN A 209 9.97 16.08 19.51
N ALA A 210 9.43 17.22 19.08
CA ALA A 210 8.86 17.38 17.74
C ALA A 210 9.98 17.25 16.68
N ASN A 211 9.67 16.61 15.56
CA ASN A 211 10.63 16.26 14.52
C ASN A 211 10.38 17.06 13.23
N TYR A 212 11.44 17.31 12.45
CA TYR A 212 11.36 17.97 11.14
C TYR A 212 10.64 17.14 10.07
N TYR A 213 10.44 15.83 10.30
CA TYR A 213 9.48 14.96 9.61
C TYR A 213 8.00 15.38 9.89
N GLY A 214 7.75 16.68 10.00
CA GLY A 214 6.65 17.27 10.75
C GLY A 214 5.26 17.13 10.13
N VAL A 215 4.25 17.12 11.01
CA VAL A 215 2.83 17.39 10.69
C VAL A 215 2.32 16.55 9.51
N ARG A 216 2.23 15.22 9.72
CA ARG A 216 1.69 14.27 8.75
C ARG A 216 0.21 14.52 8.43
N ALA A 217 -0.53 15.12 9.36
CA ALA A 217 -1.87 15.65 9.16
C ALA A 217 -2.07 16.96 9.95
N SER A 218 -3.09 17.75 9.61
CA SER A 218 -3.39 19.04 10.24
C SER A 218 -4.82 19.09 10.81
N LEU A 219 -5.03 19.92 11.83
CA LEU A 219 -6.36 20.27 12.37
C LEU A 219 -6.84 21.68 11.96
N TYR A 220 -6.11 22.35 11.06
CA TYR A 220 -6.52 23.62 10.45
C TYR A 220 -7.82 23.44 9.63
N PRO A 221 -8.81 24.36 9.68
CA PRO A 221 -8.74 25.71 10.28
C PRO A 221 -9.09 25.79 11.77
N ILE A 222 -9.69 24.73 12.34
CA ILE A 222 -10.27 24.71 13.68
C ILE A 222 -9.20 24.88 14.77
N VAL A 223 -8.05 24.20 14.61
CA VAL A 223 -6.87 24.41 15.46
C VAL A 223 -5.73 24.91 14.56
N LYS A 224 -5.47 26.22 14.62
CA LYS A 224 -4.46 26.89 13.79
C LYS A 224 -3.03 26.64 14.29
N ASN A 225 -2.85 26.63 15.61
CA ASN A 225 -1.60 26.32 16.29
C ASN A 225 -1.92 25.30 17.39
N LEU A 226 -1.30 24.13 17.35
CA LEU A 226 -1.45 23.09 18.37
C LEU A 226 -0.34 23.25 19.42
N GLU A 227 -0.71 23.19 20.69
CA GLU A 227 0.23 23.31 21.81
C GLU A 227 1.01 22.00 21.99
N THR A 228 2.33 22.02 22.15
CA THR A 228 3.16 20.79 22.17
C THR A 228 2.80 19.79 23.29
N ARG A 229 2.20 20.25 24.38
CA ARG A 229 1.74 19.43 25.51
C ARG A 229 0.20 19.43 25.66
N TRP A 230 -0.52 19.58 24.54
CA TRP A 230 -2.00 19.58 24.46
C TRP A 230 -2.69 18.44 25.25
N PHE A 231 -2.00 17.31 25.39
CA PHE A 231 -2.45 16.10 26.05
C PHE A 231 -2.44 16.15 27.59
N GLU A 232 -1.79 17.13 28.23
CA GLU A 232 -1.72 17.19 29.71
C GLU A 232 -3.03 17.61 30.36
N ASN A 233 -3.79 18.48 29.69
CA ASN A 233 -5.13 18.85 30.13
C ASN A 233 -6.13 17.81 29.61
N PRO A 234 -6.88 17.09 30.47
CA PRO A 234 -7.78 16.01 30.02
C PRO A 234 -8.89 16.47 29.05
N ALA A 235 -9.43 17.68 29.24
CA ALA A 235 -10.46 18.22 28.35
C ALA A 235 -9.89 18.60 26.98
N ARG A 236 -8.70 19.22 26.94
CA ARG A 236 -7.98 19.49 25.69
C ARG A 236 -7.55 18.21 24.99
N ARG A 237 -7.08 17.20 25.73
CA ARG A 237 -6.76 15.87 25.20
C ARG A 237 -7.97 15.28 24.45
N LYS A 238 -9.14 15.25 25.11
CA LYS A 238 -10.36 14.73 24.48
C LYS A 238 -10.72 15.55 23.23
N GLN A 239 -10.72 16.88 23.32
CA GLN A 239 -11.02 17.76 22.19
C GLN A 239 -10.13 17.50 20.97
N ILE A 240 -8.82 17.34 21.17
CA ILE A 240 -7.87 17.11 20.06
C ILE A 240 -8.02 15.72 19.45
N VAL A 241 -8.28 14.68 20.26
CA VAL A 241 -8.57 13.32 19.75
C VAL A 241 -9.89 13.29 18.99
N ASP A 242 -10.98 13.86 19.53
CA ASP A 242 -12.28 13.97 18.86
C ASP A 242 -12.16 14.70 17.49
N LEU A 243 -11.30 15.73 17.41
CA LEU A 243 -11.00 16.43 16.17
C LEU A 243 -10.13 15.60 15.23
N PHE A 244 -9.13 14.88 15.72
CA PHE A 244 -8.27 14.04 14.90
C PHE A 244 -9.06 12.91 14.24
N ASP A 245 -9.88 12.20 15.01
CA ASP A 245 -10.81 11.18 14.50
C ASP A 245 -11.65 11.73 13.35
N ARG A 246 -12.36 12.85 13.60
CA ARG A 246 -13.31 13.43 12.65
C ARG A 246 -12.67 14.08 11.42
N LEU A 247 -11.44 14.60 11.52
CA LEU A 247 -10.79 15.38 10.45
C LEU A 247 -9.70 14.62 9.68
N VAL A 248 -9.17 13.54 10.25
CA VAL A 248 -8.01 12.80 9.72
C VAL A 248 -8.29 11.30 9.57
N LEU A 249 -9.10 10.69 10.45
CA LEU A 249 -9.41 9.25 10.38
C LEU A 249 -10.75 8.93 9.71
N GLN A 250 -11.71 9.84 9.73
CA GLN A 250 -13.05 9.65 9.17
C GLN A 250 -13.20 10.40 7.84
N CYS A 251 -12.19 10.21 6.97
CA CYS A 251 -12.08 10.83 5.66
C CYS A 251 -11.27 9.94 4.70
N ASP A 252 -11.36 10.21 3.40
CA ASP A 252 -10.48 9.66 2.37
C ASP A 252 -9.45 10.70 1.90
N THR A 253 -8.34 10.21 1.35
CA THR A 253 -7.20 11.01 0.87
C THR A 253 -6.68 10.48 -0.49
N PRO A 254 -6.07 11.30 -1.36
CA PRO A 254 -5.52 10.86 -2.64
C PRO A 254 -4.43 9.79 -2.54
N ASN A 255 -3.81 9.63 -1.36
CA ASN A 255 -2.85 8.56 -1.09
C ASN A 255 -3.51 7.17 -1.19
N SER A 256 -4.76 7.04 -0.72
CA SER A 256 -5.58 5.83 -0.80
C SER A 256 -5.82 5.34 -2.24
N LEU A 257 -5.61 6.17 -3.27
CA LEU A 257 -5.75 5.78 -4.68
C LEU A 257 -4.85 4.60 -5.10
N ALA A 258 -3.76 4.31 -4.40
CA ALA A 258 -2.95 3.13 -4.70
C ALA A 258 -3.60 1.80 -4.29
N ALA A 259 -4.73 1.81 -3.59
CA ALA A 259 -5.64 0.66 -3.51
C ALA A 259 -6.03 0.12 -4.89
N THR A 260 -6.07 0.99 -5.90
CA THR A 260 -6.30 0.56 -7.29
C THR A 260 -5.22 -0.40 -7.82
N ALA A 261 -3.99 -0.39 -7.30
CA ALA A 261 -2.96 -1.35 -7.69
C ALA A 261 -3.28 -2.76 -7.14
N LEU A 262 -3.66 -2.85 -5.86
CA LEU A 262 -4.07 -4.09 -5.20
C LEU A 262 -5.29 -4.73 -5.90
N VAL A 263 -6.31 -3.94 -6.19
CA VAL A 263 -7.51 -4.41 -6.91
C VAL A 263 -7.21 -4.69 -8.39
N THR A 264 -6.28 -3.96 -9.03
CA THR A 264 -5.79 -4.32 -10.38
C THR A 264 -5.07 -5.67 -10.36
N ASN A 265 -4.31 -6.01 -9.32
CA ASN A 265 -3.65 -7.32 -9.21
C ASN A 265 -4.69 -8.46 -9.22
N ALA A 266 -5.78 -8.32 -8.46
CA ALA A 266 -6.90 -9.27 -8.47
C ALA A 266 -7.56 -9.41 -9.84
N TYR A 267 -7.68 -8.33 -10.61
CA TYR A 267 -8.14 -8.38 -12.00
C TYR A 267 -7.16 -9.12 -12.91
N LEU A 268 -5.84 -8.88 -12.79
CA LEU A 268 -4.83 -9.54 -13.64
C LEU A 268 -4.80 -11.06 -13.43
N TYR A 269 -5.01 -11.52 -12.19
CA TYR A 269 -5.10 -12.95 -11.87
C TYR A 269 -6.42 -13.62 -12.28
N THR A 270 -7.51 -12.88 -12.51
CA THR A 270 -8.86 -13.49 -12.60
C THR A 270 -9.69 -13.10 -13.83
N GLY A 271 -9.38 -11.96 -14.47
CA GLY A 271 -10.20 -11.39 -15.54
C GLY A 271 -11.57 -10.87 -15.10
N ASP A 272 -11.91 -10.91 -13.81
CA ASP A 272 -13.23 -10.55 -13.30
C ASP A 272 -13.47 -9.04 -13.38
N ASN A 273 -14.46 -8.65 -14.19
CA ASN A 273 -14.77 -7.25 -14.46
C ASN A 273 -15.15 -6.45 -13.22
N LYS A 274 -15.55 -7.07 -12.09
CA LYS A 274 -15.89 -6.32 -10.86
C LYS A 274 -14.70 -5.54 -10.30
N TYR A 275 -13.51 -6.14 -10.34
CA TYR A 275 -12.26 -5.50 -9.89
C TYR A 275 -11.90 -4.31 -10.79
N LYS A 276 -12.02 -4.51 -12.11
CA LYS A 276 -11.87 -3.44 -13.10
C LYS A 276 -12.85 -2.29 -12.86
N GLN A 277 -14.13 -2.60 -12.61
CA GLN A 277 -15.17 -1.59 -12.43
C GLN A 277 -14.91 -0.76 -11.19
N TRP A 278 -14.60 -1.40 -10.05
CA TRP A 278 -14.24 -0.69 -8.81
C TRP A 278 -13.04 0.26 -9.00
N VAL A 279 -11.99 -0.19 -9.71
CA VAL A 279 -10.82 0.65 -10.01
C VAL A 279 -11.20 1.88 -10.83
N LEU A 280 -12.13 1.74 -11.78
CA LEU A 280 -12.64 2.87 -12.57
C LEU A 280 -13.52 3.80 -11.73
N ASP A 281 -14.50 3.26 -11.01
CA ASP A 281 -15.45 4.02 -10.19
C ASP A 281 -14.74 4.87 -9.13
N TYR A 282 -13.74 4.30 -8.45
CA TYR A 282 -12.96 4.99 -7.43
C TYR A 282 -12.04 6.07 -8.02
N THR A 283 -11.38 5.76 -9.16
CA THR A 283 -10.55 6.74 -9.88
C THR A 283 -11.39 7.92 -10.38
N GLU A 284 -12.56 7.64 -10.95
CA GLU A 284 -13.48 8.64 -11.48
C GLU A 284 -14.04 9.52 -10.36
N ALA A 285 -14.39 8.96 -9.21
CA ALA A 285 -14.83 9.73 -8.04
C ALA A 285 -13.76 10.76 -7.58
N TRP A 286 -12.47 10.41 -7.60
CA TRP A 286 -11.38 11.36 -7.34
C TRP A 286 -11.17 12.39 -8.45
N MET A 287 -11.40 12.03 -9.71
CA MET A 287 -11.38 12.98 -10.83
C MET A 287 -12.52 14.00 -10.74
N GLU A 288 -13.75 13.55 -10.46
CA GLU A 288 -14.90 14.43 -10.22
C GLU A 288 -14.65 15.41 -9.07
N ARG A 289 -14.05 14.93 -7.97
CA ARG A 289 -13.69 15.77 -6.81
C ARG A 289 -12.65 16.82 -7.16
N THR A 290 -11.65 16.43 -7.97
CA THR A 290 -10.63 17.35 -8.49
C THR A 290 -11.24 18.44 -9.36
N GLU A 291 -12.20 18.10 -10.24
CA GLU A 291 -12.92 19.07 -11.07
C GLU A 291 -13.79 20.02 -10.22
N LYS A 292 -14.57 19.47 -9.27
CA LYS A 292 -15.39 20.24 -8.31
C LYS A 292 -14.54 21.18 -7.44
N ASN A 293 -13.26 20.86 -7.21
CA ASN A 293 -12.29 21.66 -6.44
C ASN A 293 -11.40 22.54 -7.35
N GLY A 294 -11.91 22.99 -8.49
CA GLY A 294 -11.21 23.96 -9.37
C GLY A 294 -9.98 23.38 -10.09
N GLY A 295 -9.90 22.06 -10.26
CA GLY A 295 -8.79 21.37 -10.91
C GLY A 295 -7.65 20.94 -9.97
N ILE A 296 -7.74 21.23 -8.67
CA ILE A 296 -6.77 20.79 -7.67
C ILE A 296 -7.33 19.57 -6.94
N CYS A 297 -6.56 18.47 -6.88
CA CYS A 297 -7.00 17.27 -6.15
C CYS A 297 -7.10 17.60 -4.64
N PRO A 298 -8.28 17.52 -4.02
CA PRO A 298 -8.42 17.77 -2.58
C PRO A 298 -7.69 16.68 -1.80
N ASP A 299 -7.06 16.99 -0.66
CA ASP A 299 -6.43 15.95 0.17
C ASP A 299 -7.36 15.42 1.29
N ASN A 300 -8.53 16.04 1.46
CA ASN A 300 -9.51 15.68 2.47
C ASN A 300 -10.94 15.62 1.91
N VAL A 301 -11.53 14.43 2.01
CA VAL A 301 -12.92 14.15 1.63
C VAL A 301 -13.57 13.44 2.81
N ASP A 302 -14.59 14.02 3.43
CA ASP A 302 -15.18 13.43 4.64
C ASP A 302 -15.93 12.11 4.39
N ALA A 303 -16.38 11.46 5.46
CA ALA A 303 -17.17 10.23 5.42
C ALA A 303 -18.51 10.31 4.66
N LYS A 304 -18.91 11.48 4.13
CA LYS A 304 -20.08 11.70 3.25
C LYS A 304 -19.66 12.14 1.85
N GLY A 305 -18.41 11.90 1.46
CA GLY A 305 -17.86 12.30 0.17
C GLY A 305 -17.69 13.81 -0.02
N VAL A 306 -17.85 14.62 1.03
CA VAL A 306 -17.82 16.09 0.94
C VAL A 306 -16.39 16.60 1.07
N ILE A 307 -15.94 17.33 0.05
CA ILE A 307 -14.62 17.96 -0.02
C ILE A 307 -14.46 18.95 1.14
N GLY A 308 -13.53 18.69 2.06
CA GLY A 308 -13.32 19.50 3.26
C GLY A 308 -14.56 19.61 4.18
N GLY A 309 -15.53 18.69 4.10
CA GLY A 309 -16.82 18.82 4.79
C GLY A 309 -16.71 18.87 6.32
N GLY A 310 -15.79 18.10 6.90
CA GLY A 310 -15.44 18.21 8.32
C GLY A 310 -14.63 19.47 8.69
N ARG A 311 -14.01 20.13 7.71
CA ARG A 311 -12.92 21.13 7.85
C ARG A 311 -13.35 22.55 7.46
N GLU A 312 -14.62 22.90 7.64
CA GLU A 312 -15.17 24.21 7.29
C GLU A 312 -14.97 24.58 5.79
N GLY A 313 -14.95 23.57 4.91
CA GLY A 313 -14.70 23.73 3.48
C GLY A 313 -13.22 23.79 3.09
N VAL A 314 -12.29 23.68 4.04
CA VAL A 314 -10.85 23.57 3.73
C VAL A 314 -10.55 22.16 3.22
N TRP A 315 -10.32 22.07 1.92
CA TRP A 315 -10.07 20.83 1.17
C TRP A 315 -8.66 20.23 1.36
N TRP A 316 -7.80 20.88 2.16
CA TRP A 316 -6.43 20.45 2.44
C TRP A 316 -6.17 20.23 3.95
N GLY A 317 -5.10 19.50 4.26
CA GLY A 317 -4.66 19.21 5.63
C GLY A 317 -4.93 17.78 6.13
N GLY A 318 -5.35 16.86 5.25
CA GLY A 318 -5.49 15.43 5.51
C GLY A 318 -4.16 14.69 5.65
N GLN A 319 -4.24 13.37 5.84
CA GLN A 319 -3.06 12.52 6.04
C GLN A 319 -2.16 12.50 4.80
N TYR A 320 -0.88 12.84 4.99
CA TYR A 320 0.12 13.06 3.94
C TYR A 320 -0.34 14.02 2.82
N GLY A 321 -1.21 14.97 3.17
CA GLY A 321 -1.78 15.97 2.27
C GLY A 321 -0.83 17.12 1.91
N TRP A 322 -1.38 18.17 1.29
CA TRP A 322 -0.66 19.35 0.79
C TRP A 322 0.08 20.14 1.88
N ASN A 323 -0.25 19.94 3.16
CA ASN A 323 0.45 20.52 4.31
C ASN A 323 1.72 19.75 4.71
N HIS A 324 1.92 18.52 4.25
CA HIS A 324 3.07 17.69 4.60
C HIS A 324 4.24 17.94 3.63
N TYR A 325 5.46 18.00 4.15
CA TYR A 325 6.64 18.35 3.34
C TYR A 325 6.96 17.36 2.21
N GLN A 326 6.58 16.09 2.35
CA GLN A 326 6.62 15.08 1.27
C GLN A 326 5.25 14.83 0.62
N GLY A 327 4.18 15.50 1.06
CA GLY A 327 2.80 15.18 0.65
C GLY A 327 2.59 15.28 -0.85
N TYR A 328 3.23 16.25 -1.52
CA TYR A 328 3.26 16.30 -2.98
C TYR A 328 3.82 15.02 -3.60
N ASN A 329 4.96 14.52 -3.13
CA ASN A 329 5.55 13.28 -3.65
C ASN A 329 4.65 12.08 -3.35
N ILE A 330 4.16 11.93 -2.12
CA ILE A 330 3.33 10.79 -1.71
C ILE A 330 2.05 10.77 -2.56
N MET A 331 1.26 11.85 -2.56
CA MET A 331 0.05 11.94 -3.38
C MET A 331 0.34 11.79 -4.87
N PHE A 332 1.39 12.43 -5.42
CA PHE A 332 1.66 12.39 -6.85
C PHE A 332 2.06 10.99 -7.34
N HIS A 333 2.87 10.25 -6.60
CA HIS A 333 3.19 8.86 -6.95
C HIS A 333 1.96 7.94 -6.88
N ARG A 334 1.02 8.22 -5.97
CA ARG A 334 -0.25 7.49 -5.84
C ARG A 334 -1.26 7.87 -6.95
N MET A 335 -1.22 9.11 -7.44
CA MET A 335 -2.01 9.61 -8.59
C MET A 335 -1.39 9.28 -9.97
N ARG A 336 -0.08 9.00 -10.07
CA ARG A 336 0.57 8.77 -11.38
C ARG A 336 0.04 7.53 -12.12
N PRO A 337 -0.27 6.39 -11.45
CA PRO A 337 -0.99 5.27 -12.06
C PRO A 337 -2.33 5.67 -12.69
N THR A 338 -3.07 6.61 -12.10
CA THR A 338 -4.40 7.03 -12.59
C THR A 338 -4.30 8.11 -13.67
N ALA A 339 -3.40 9.08 -13.53
CA ALA A 339 -3.26 10.19 -14.48
C ALA A 339 -2.80 9.75 -15.89
N HIS A 340 -1.86 8.82 -16.00
CA HIS A 340 -1.42 8.27 -17.30
C HIS A 340 -2.46 7.37 -17.99
N ARG A 341 -3.54 6.98 -17.30
CA ARG A 341 -4.55 6.06 -17.82
C ARG A 341 -5.64 6.75 -18.68
N ARG A 342 -5.86 8.07 -18.56
CA ARG A 342 -6.91 8.82 -19.29
C ARG A 342 -6.87 8.69 -20.83
N GLN A 343 -5.73 8.29 -21.43
CA GLN A 343 -5.58 8.05 -22.88
C GLN A 343 -5.42 6.57 -23.28
N ARG A 344 -5.34 5.61 -22.34
CA ARG A 344 -4.97 4.20 -22.66
C ARG A 344 -5.81 3.11 -21.98
N VAL A 345 -6.78 3.44 -21.10
CA VAL A 345 -7.67 2.47 -20.42
C VAL A 345 -8.27 1.41 -21.37
N PRO A 346 -8.84 1.76 -22.55
CA PRO A 346 -9.41 0.76 -23.45
C PRO A 346 -8.40 -0.27 -23.97
N ARG A 347 -7.12 0.09 -24.11
CA ARG A 347 -6.06 -0.79 -24.66
C ARG A 347 -5.43 -1.67 -23.59
N LEU A 348 -5.23 -1.16 -22.36
CA LEU A 348 -4.69 -1.95 -21.25
C LEU A 348 -5.66 -3.06 -20.82
N PHE A 349 -6.95 -2.76 -20.71
CA PHE A 349 -7.96 -3.79 -20.43
C PHE A 349 -8.20 -4.75 -21.61
N ALA A 350 -7.95 -4.34 -22.86
CA ALA A 350 -7.97 -5.26 -24.00
C ALA A 350 -6.81 -6.27 -23.95
N LEU A 351 -5.61 -5.84 -23.56
CA LEU A 351 -4.44 -6.71 -23.39
C LEU A 351 -4.61 -7.65 -22.17
N ALA A 352 -5.13 -7.14 -21.05
CA ALA A 352 -5.39 -7.95 -19.87
C ALA A 352 -6.51 -8.98 -20.11
N ASN A 353 -7.59 -8.63 -20.83
CA ASN A 353 -8.60 -9.60 -21.25
C ASN A 353 -8.06 -10.68 -22.22
N GLN A 354 -6.94 -10.45 -22.92
CA GLN A 354 -6.22 -11.48 -23.69
C GLN A 354 -5.27 -12.34 -22.83
N ALA A 355 -4.93 -11.88 -21.63
CA ALA A 355 -4.07 -12.60 -20.69
C ALA A 355 -4.90 -13.45 -19.69
N ALA A 356 -6.02 -12.92 -19.21
CA ALA A 356 -6.92 -13.61 -18.27
C ALA A 356 -7.92 -14.57 -18.95
N SER A 357 -7.92 -14.65 -20.29
CA SER A 357 -8.64 -15.67 -21.06
C SER A 357 -7.72 -16.84 -21.46
N ARG A 358 -6.69 -17.13 -20.66
CA ARG A 358 -5.72 -18.20 -20.86
C ARG A 358 -6.01 -19.38 -19.94
#